data_AF-A0A023D7N2-F1
#
_entry.id   AF-A0A023D7N2-F1
#
_cell.length_a   1.000
_cell.length_b   1.000
_cell.length_c   1.000
_cell.angle_alpha   90.00
_cell.angle_beta   90.00
_cell.angle_gamma   90.00
#
_symmetry.space_group_name_H-M   'P 1'
#
loop_
_entity.id
_entity.type
_entity.pdbx_description
1 polymer ?
#
loop_
_entity_poly.entity_id
_entity_poly.type
_entity_poly.pdbx_seq_one_letter_code
_entity_poly.pdbx_strand_id
1 'polypeptide(L)'
;MREQAMAQPDIPSISYRDGNAERLPITDGAARGVLAATAAHWFDRPPFYREASRVLPPGGVLAIVEYVRDESSPAARAVIDFLARHGEARAYSRPDYAGELGALPDFGEFWEIRETATFRLSLAEFAGLALSSSHARKIVEAMGRDRS
;
A
#
# COMPACT_ATOMS: atom_id res chain seq x y z
N MET A 1 11.80 -3.75 7.36
CA MET A 1 11.07 -4.60 6.38
C MET A 1 12.02 -5.57 5.66
N ARG A 2 13.08 -5.10 4.98
CA ARG A 2 14.08 -5.97 4.31
C ARG A 2 14.71 -7.01 5.24
N GLU A 3 15.23 -6.60 6.40
CA GLU A 3 15.84 -7.51 7.37
C GLU A 3 14.87 -8.61 7.86
N GLN A 4 13.58 -8.28 8.05
CA GLN A 4 12.56 -9.25 8.44
C GLN A 4 12.19 -10.21 7.29
N ALA A 5 12.19 -9.75 6.04
CA ALA A 5 11.93 -10.59 4.87
C ALA A 5 13.10 -11.53 4.58
N MET A 6 14.34 -11.06 4.72
CA MET A 6 15.56 -11.85 4.58
C MET A 6 15.82 -12.78 5.77
N ALA A 7 15.13 -12.59 6.90
CA ALA A 7 15.17 -13.48 8.05
C ALA A 7 14.24 -14.70 7.90
N GLN A 8 13.42 -14.75 6.84
CA GLN A 8 12.70 -15.97 6.48
C GLN A 8 13.65 -17.00 5.85
N PRO A 9 13.32 -18.31 5.91
CA PRO A 9 14.12 -19.33 5.26
C PRO A 9 14.35 -18.99 3.78
N ASP A 10 15.54 -19.29 3.26
CA ASP A 10 15.82 -19.11 1.83
C ASP A 10 14.82 -19.93 1.00
N ILE A 11 13.90 -19.24 0.34
CA ILE A 11 12.98 -19.82 -0.64
C ILE A 11 13.69 -19.70 -2.00
N PRO A 12 14.11 -20.80 -2.65
CA PRO A 12 14.96 -20.75 -3.85
C PRO A 12 14.39 -19.96 -5.03
N SER A 13 13.08 -19.74 -5.07
CA SER A 13 12.38 -18.99 -6.11
C SER A 13 12.20 -17.49 -5.81
N ILE A 14 12.69 -17.00 -4.66
CA ILE A 14 12.57 -15.60 -4.25
C ILE A 14 13.96 -14.97 -4.23
N SER A 15 14.09 -13.82 -4.88
CA SER A 15 15.29 -12.99 -4.79
C SER A 15 14.92 -11.57 -4.39
N TYR A 16 15.75 -10.98 -3.52
CA TYR A 16 15.59 -9.60 -3.08
C TYR A 16 16.65 -8.74 -3.75
N ARG A 17 16.25 -7.58 -4.28
CA ARG A 17 17.14 -6.61 -4.92
C ARG A 17 16.85 -5.23 -4.36
N ASP A 18 17.90 -4.49 -4.06
CA ASP A 18 17.75 -3.08 -3.75
C ASP A 18 17.43 -2.32 -5.04
N GLY A 19 16.47 -1.41 -4.98
CA GLY A 19 15.99 -0.70 -6.17
C GLY A 19 14.86 0.26 -5.81
N ASN A 20 14.49 1.07 -6.79
CA ASN A 20 13.36 1.99 -6.66
C ASN A 20 12.21 1.54 -7.57
N ALA A 21 10.96 1.80 -7.18
CA ALA A 21 9.78 1.40 -7.94
C ALA A 21 9.76 2.04 -9.34
N GLU A 22 10.27 3.28 -9.46
CA GLU A 22 10.36 4.00 -10.72
C GLU A 22 11.58 3.60 -11.57
N ARG A 23 12.45 2.71 -11.06
CA ARG A 23 13.60 2.16 -11.79
C ARG A 23 14.03 0.80 -11.22
N LEU A 24 13.39 -0.25 -11.69
CA LEU A 24 13.63 -1.63 -11.32
C LEU A 24 14.92 -2.17 -11.97
N PRO A 25 15.76 -2.90 -11.23
CA PRO A 25 17.02 -3.45 -11.72
C PRO A 25 16.82 -4.74 -12.53
N ILE A 26 15.89 -4.72 -13.50
CA ILE A 26 15.56 -5.82 -14.41
C ILE A 26 15.41 -5.29 -15.84
N THR A 27 15.64 -6.18 -16.82
CA THR A 27 15.56 -5.84 -18.25
C THR A 27 14.11 -5.69 -18.71
N ASP A 28 13.94 -5.05 -19.88
CA ASP A 28 12.65 -4.87 -20.52
C ASP A 28 11.97 -6.23 -20.76
N GLY A 29 10.66 -6.29 -20.55
CA GLY A 29 9.85 -7.50 -20.75
C GLY A 29 10.21 -8.71 -19.86
N ALA A 30 11.06 -8.56 -18.85
CA ALA A 30 11.52 -9.67 -18.02
C ALA A 30 10.50 -10.17 -16.99
N ALA A 31 9.55 -9.34 -16.58
CA ALA A 31 8.57 -9.67 -15.56
C ALA A 31 7.21 -9.98 -16.19
N ARG A 32 6.61 -11.13 -15.88
CA ARG A 32 5.22 -11.41 -16.31
C ARG A 32 4.17 -10.63 -15.52
N GLY A 33 4.55 -10.14 -14.34
CA GLY A 33 3.68 -9.35 -13.49
C GLY A 33 4.46 -8.43 -12.57
N VAL A 34 3.88 -7.28 -12.27
CA VAL A 34 4.37 -6.31 -11.30
C VAL A 34 3.29 -6.13 -10.25
N LEU A 35 3.62 -6.33 -8.97
CA LEU A 35 2.69 -6.21 -7.85
C LEU A 35 3.19 -5.16 -6.85
N ALA A 36 2.36 -4.15 -6.60
CA ALA A 36 2.55 -3.21 -5.51
C ALA A 36 1.53 -3.49 -4.40
N ALA A 37 1.92 -4.29 -3.41
CA ALA A 37 1.09 -4.59 -2.25
C ALA A 37 1.35 -3.57 -1.13
N THR A 38 0.35 -2.76 -0.83
CA THR A 38 0.34 -1.71 0.21
C THR A 38 1.49 -0.71 0.15
N ALA A 39 2.07 -0.51 -1.05
CA ALA A 39 3.25 0.34 -1.25
C ALA A 39 3.03 1.50 -2.24
N ALA A 40 2.09 1.37 -3.19
CA ALA A 40 1.94 2.32 -4.30
C ALA A 40 1.68 3.78 -3.88
N HIS A 41 1.19 4.01 -2.66
CA HIS A 41 0.96 5.35 -2.13
C HIS A 41 2.26 6.09 -1.77
N TRP A 42 3.39 5.38 -1.70
CA TRP A 42 4.72 5.95 -1.49
C TRP A 42 5.46 6.29 -2.79
N PHE A 43 4.97 5.82 -3.94
CA PHE A 43 5.68 5.93 -5.21
C PHE A 43 5.35 7.24 -5.92
N ASP A 44 6.30 7.70 -6.75
CA ASP A 44 5.98 8.61 -7.85
C ASP A 44 5.29 7.79 -8.96
N ARG A 45 3.97 7.85 -8.98
CA ARG A 45 3.13 6.89 -9.72
C ARG A 45 3.29 6.99 -11.24
N PRO A 46 3.28 8.17 -11.90
CA PRO A 46 3.45 8.21 -13.35
C PRO A 46 4.79 7.62 -13.85
N PRO A 47 5.96 7.91 -13.23
CA PRO A 47 7.20 7.19 -13.54
C PRO A 47 7.14 5.69 -13.21
N PHE A 48 6.54 5.29 -12.08
CA PHE A 48 6.34 3.89 -11.73
C PHE A 48 5.52 3.14 -12.79
N TYR A 49 4.45 3.73 -13.33
CA TYR A 49 3.64 3.12 -14.38
C TYR A 49 4.41 2.92 -15.68
N ARG A 50 5.22 3.91 -16.07
CA ARG A 50 6.13 3.75 -17.22
C ARG A 50 7.15 2.64 -16.99
N GLU A 51 7.69 2.56 -15.79
CA GLU A 51 8.66 1.52 -15.44
C GLU A 51 8.01 0.13 -15.41
N ALA A 52 6.80 0.01 -14.89
CA ALA A 52 6.01 -1.21 -14.95
C ALA A 52 5.76 -1.63 -16.42
N SER A 53 5.34 -0.70 -17.27
CA SER A 53 5.17 -0.91 -18.71
C SER A 53 6.46 -1.43 -19.37
N ARG A 54 7.62 -0.83 -19.07
CA ARG A 54 8.94 -1.24 -19.60
C ARG A 54 9.27 -2.69 -19.27
N VAL A 55 9.08 -3.10 -18.01
CA VAL A 55 9.52 -4.43 -17.54
C VAL A 55 8.53 -5.54 -17.87
N LEU A 56 7.29 -5.19 -18.24
CA LEU A 56 6.25 -6.14 -18.63
C LEU A 56 6.36 -6.46 -20.14
N PRO A 57 6.27 -7.74 -20.55
CA PRO A 57 6.07 -8.09 -21.95
C PRO A 57 4.61 -7.84 -22.35
N PRO A 58 4.28 -7.87 -23.66
CA PRO A 58 2.88 -7.89 -24.10
C PRO A 58 2.07 -8.96 -23.35
N GLY A 59 0.93 -8.57 -22.77
CA GLY A 59 0.09 -9.44 -21.95
C GLY A 59 0.53 -9.59 -20.48
N GLY A 60 1.55 -8.86 -20.04
CA GLY A 60 1.94 -8.76 -18.64
C GLY A 60 0.93 -7.96 -17.80
N VAL A 61 0.94 -8.16 -16.48
CA VAL A 61 -0.05 -7.56 -15.56
C VAL A 61 0.60 -6.63 -14.56
N LEU A 62 0.08 -5.42 -14.41
CA LEU A 62 0.33 -4.54 -13.26
C LEU A 62 -0.83 -4.65 -12.28
N ALA A 63 -0.53 -4.98 -11.02
CA ALA A 63 -1.52 -5.07 -9.95
C ALA A 63 -1.14 -4.16 -8.78
N ILE A 64 -2.11 -3.36 -8.31
CA ILE A 64 -2.02 -2.61 -7.06
C ILE A 64 -2.97 -3.27 -6.07
N VAL A 65 -2.44 -3.66 -4.91
CA VAL A 65 -3.23 -4.28 -3.85
C VAL A 65 -3.17 -3.40 -2.62
N GLU A 66 -4.33 -3.01 -2.10
CA GLU A 66 -4.43 -2.18 -0.92
C GLU A 66 -5.47 -2.72 0.06
N TYR A 67 -5.22 -2.47 1.34
CA TYR A 67 -6.24 -2.64 2.37
C TYR A 67 -6.93 -1.31 2.61
N VAL A 68 -8.24 -1.32 2.44
CA VAL A 68 -9.10 -0.16 2.65
C VAL A 68 -9.89 -0.37 3.94
N ARG A 69 -10.02 0.67 4.75
CA ARG A 69 -10.99 0.65 5.85
C ARG A 69 -12.36 0.93 5.24
N ASP A 70 -13.35 0.09 5.56
CA ASP A 70 -14.73 0.32 5.16
C ASP A 70 -15.34 1.44 6.01
N GLU A 71 -15.61 2.59 5.38
CA GLU A 71 -16.18 3.77 6.06
C GLU A 71 -17.62 3.59 6.53
N SER A 72 -18.33 2.57 6.05
CA SER A 72 -19.66 2.24 6.54
C SER A 72 -19.63 1.64 7.96
N SER A 73 -18.49 1.12 8.41
CA SER A 73 -18.29 0.62 9.77
C SER A 73 -18.09 1.77 10.77
N PRO A 74 -18.92 1.89 11.82
CA PRO A 74 -18.77 2.94 12.82
C PRO A 74 -17.40 2.92 13.51
N ALA A 75 -16.84 1.74 13.73
CA ALA A 75 -15.51 1.59 14.34
C ALA A 75 -14.40 2.09 13.39
N ALA A 76 -14.47 1.72 12.12
CA ALA A 76 -13.50 2.20 11.12
C ALA A 76 -13.60 3.71 10.94
N ARG A 77 -14.82 4.26 10.90
CA ARG A 77 -15.08 5.70 10.80
C ARG A 77 -14.47 6.47 11.98
N ALA A 78 -14.62 5.97 13.20
CA ALA A 78 -14.02 6.61 14.39
C ALA A 78 -12.48 6.71 14.28
N VAL A 79 -11.82 5.70 13.72
CA VAL A 79 -10.36 5.73 13.49
C VAL A 79 -10.00 6.72 12.40
N ILE A 80 -10.73 6.74 11.29
CA ILE A 80 -10.51 7.67 10.18
C ILE A 80 -10.66 9.12 10.68
N ASP A 81 -11.74 9.41 11.40
CA ASP A 81 -11.99 10.75 11.94
C ASP A 81 -10.93 11.16 12.99
N PHE A 82 -10.42 10.21 13.78
CA PHE A 82 -9.32 10.47 14.72
C PHE A 82 -8.03 10.81 13.98
N LEU A 83 -7.67 10.03 12.95
CA LEU A 83 -6.48 10.25 12.14
C LEU A 83 -6.58 11.55 11.34
N ALA A 84 -7.75 11.90 10.82
CA ALA A 84 -7.98 13.15 10.12
C ALA A 84 -7.84 14.37 11.05
N ARG A 85 -8.24 14.24 12.32
CA ARG A 85 -8.15 15.31 13.33
C ARG A 85 -6.75 15.53 13.88
N HIS A 86 -5.98 14.46 14.05
CA HIS A 86 -4.73 14.50 14.80
C HIS A 86 -3.49 14.11 13.98
N GLY A 87 -3.67 13.54 12.80
CA GLY A 87 -2.59 13.13 11.90
C GLY A 87 -2.25 14.17 10.84
N GLU A 88 -1.23 13.85 10.04
CA GLU A 88 -0.86 14.68 8.90
C GLU A 88 -1.88 14.49 7.77
N ALA A 89 -2.56 15.58 7.37
CA ALA A 89 -3.65 15.56 6.39
C ALA A 89 -3.30 14.89 5.04
N ARG A 90 -2.02 14.91 4.65
CA ARG A 90 -1.53 14.27 3.41
C ARG A 90 -1.30 12.76 3.53
N ALA A 91 -1.16 12.21 4.73
CA ALA A 91 -0.83 10.79 4.93
C ALA A 91 -1.99 9.83 4.56
N TYR A 92 -3.19 10.36 4.32
CA TYR A 92 -4.40 9.58 4.05
C TYR A 92 -5.17 10.00 2.79
N SER A 93 -4.63 10.93 1.98
CA SER A 93 -5.18 11.21 0.65
C SER A 93 -4.98 9.96 -0.21
N ARG A 94 -6.07 9.30 -0.58
CA ARG A 94 -6.00 8.07 -1.36
C ARG A 94 -5.92 8.41 -2.85
N PRO A 95 -4.92 7.88 -3.58
CA PRO A 95 -4.92 7.97 -5.02
C PRO A 95 -6.14 7.26 -5.61
N ASP A 96 -6.68 7.81 -6.69
CA ASP A 96 -7.68 7.13 -7.52
C ASP A 96 -6.96 6.13 -8.44
N TYR A 97 -6.53 5.00 -7.87
CA TYR A 97 -5.82 3.98 -8.66
C TYR A 97 -6.66 3.44 -9.82
N ALA A 98 -7.98 3.34 -9.64
CA ALA A 98 -8.86 2.85 -10.69
C ALA A 98 -8.87 3.81 -11.89
N GLY A 99 -9.06 5.10 -11.63
CA GLY A 99 -9.00 6.14 -12.66
C GLY A 99 -7.60 6.27 -13.28
N GLU A 100 -6.54 6.23 -12.47
CA GLU A 100 -5.16 6.31 -12.95
C GLU A 100 -4.79 5.13 -13.86
N LEU A 101 -5.07 3.89 -13.44
CA LEU A 101 -4.76 2.68 -14.21
C LEU A 101 -5.61 2.57 -15.47
N GLY A 102 -6.91 2.89 -15.38
CA GLY A 102 -7.82 2.87 -16.53
C GLY A 102 -7.50 3.90 -17.61
N ALA A 103 -6.69 4.92 -17.29
CA ALA A 103 -6.26 5.96 -18.23
C ALA A 103 -4.86 5.72 -18.83
N LEU A 104 -4.16 4.65 -18.45
CA LEU A 104 -2.81 4.40 -18.95
C LEU A 104 -2.85 3.94 -20.42
N PRO A 105 -2.11 4.58 -21.33
CA PRO A 105 -2.15 4.26 -22.76
C PRO A 105 -1.52 2.90 -23.10
N ASP A 106 -0.58 2.43 -22.28
CA ASP A 106 0.17 1.19 -22.52
C ASP A 106 -0.56 -0.05 -21.96
N PHE A 107 -1.62 0.15 -21.20
CA PHE A 107 -2.40 -0.91 -20.59
C PHE A 107 -3.78 -0.99 -21.26
N GLY A 108 -4.20 -2.21 -21.59
CA GLY A 108 -5.48 -2.47 -22.22
C GLY A 108 -6.60 -2.57 -21.19
N GLU A 109 -6.89 -3.80 -20.77
CA GLU A 109 -7.99 -4.08 -19.85
C GLU A 109 -7.66 -3.68 -18.41
N PHE A 110 -8.63 -3.06 -17.74
CA PHE A 110 -8.60 -2.75 -16.31
C PHE A 110 -9.67 -3.57 -15.58
N TRP A 111 -9.29 -4.14 -14.45
CA TRP A 111 -10.20 -4.84 -13.55
C TRP A 111 -10.01 -4.33 -12.13
N GLU A 112 -11.14 -4.09 -11.46
CA GLU A 112 -11.16 -3.79 -10.03
C GLU A 112 -11.81 -4.95 -9.29
N ILE A 113 -11.09 -5.49 -8.30
CA ILE A 113 -11.60 -6.55 -7.42
C ILE A 113 -11.63 -5.99 -6.01
N ARG A 114 -12.79 -6.08 -5.36
CA ARG A 114 -12.98 -5.62 -3.99
C ARG A 114 -13.48 -6.76 -3.12
N GLU A 115 -12.59 -7.25 -2.27
CA GLU A 115 -12.93 -8.26 -1.26
C GLU A 115 -13.08 -7.60 0.10
N THR A 116 -14.16 -7.95 0.82
CA THR A 116 -14.45 -7.41 2.15
C THR A 116 -14.17 -8.46 3.21
N ALA A 117 -13.27 -8.14 4.14
CA ALA A 117 -12.98 -8.96 5.31
C ALA A 117 -13.45 -8.26 6.58
N THR A 118 -14.38 -8.91 7.31
CA THR A 118 -14.87 -8.42 8.60
C THR A 118 -14.16 -9.14 9.73
N PHE A 119 -13.44 -8.38 10.56
CA PHE A 119 -12.77 -8.89 11.75
C PHE A 119 -13.61 -8.57 13.00
N ARG A 120 -13.81 -9.56 13.87
CA ARG A 120 -14.33 -9.33 15.23
C ARG A 120 -13.14 -9.18 16.16
N LEU A 121 -13.06 -8.05 16.84
CA LEU A 121 -11.92 -7.68 17.66
C LEU A 121 -12.45 -7.24 19.04
N SER A 122 -11.72 -7.59 20.09
CA SER A 122 -11.85 -6.91 21.37
C SER A 122 -11.41 -5.44 21.25
N LEU A 123 -11.78 -4.62 22.23
CA LEU A 123 -11.37 -3.21 22.25
C LEU A 123 -9.85 -3.05 22.25
N ALA A 124 -9.12 -3.92 22.94
CA ALA A 124 -7.66 -3.90 23.00
C ALA A 124 -7.02 -4.24 21.65
N GLU A 125 -7.51 -5.27 20.97
CA GLU A 125 -7.04 -5.66 19.63
C GLU A 125 -7.36 -4.57 18.59
N PHE A 126 -8.56 -3.98 18.68
CA PHE A 126 -8.96 -2.87 17.84
C PHE A 126 -8.06 -1.65 18.02
N ALA A 127 -7.79 -1.25 19.27
CA ALA A 127 -6.86 -0.16 19.57
C ALA A 127 -5.44 -0.48 19.05
N GLY A 128 -4.96 -1.71 19.24
CA GLY A 128 -3.66 -2.15 18.70
C GLY A 128 -3.59 -2.04 17.18
N LEU A 129 -4.63 -2.47 16.45
CA LEU A 129 -4.70 -2.37 14.99
C LEU A 129 -4.80 -0.93 14.49
N ALA A 130 -5.65 -0.10 15.13
CA ALA A 130 -5.76 1.32 14.79
C ALA A 130 -4.43 2.06 14.96
N LEU A 131 -3.68 1.71 16.00
CA LEU A 131 -2.40 2.33 16.37
C LEU A 131 -1.17 1.66 15.71
N SER A 132 -1.37 0.61 14.91
CA SER A 132 -0.28 -0.13 14.25
C SER A 132 0.41 0.64 13.13
N SER A 133 -0.17 1.75 12.65
CA SER A 133 0.50 2.64 11.69
C SER A 133 1.52 3.53 12.39
N SER A 134 2.67 3.75 11.72
CA SER A 134 3.73 4.64 12.21
C SER A 134 3.24 6.07 12.50
N HIS A 135 2.21 6.54 11.78
CA HIS A 135 1.55 7.83 12.03
C HIS A 135 0.71 7.82 13.31
N ALA A 136 -0.13 6.80 13.52
CA ALA A 136 -0.97 6.69 14.71
C ALA A 136 -0.13 6.59 16.00
N ARG A 137 1.01 5.89 15.93
CA ARG A 137 1.96 5.78 17.05
C ARG A 137 2.58 7.13 17.42
N LYS A 138 3.03 7.91 16.43
CA LYS A 138 3.55 9.28 16.64
C LYS A 138 2.51 10.21 17.29
N ILE A 139 1.25 10.11 16.87
CA ILE A 139 0.15 10.91 17.44
C ILE A 139 -0.07 10.58 18.92
N VAL A 140 -0.10 9.30 19.28
CA VAL A 140 -0.28 8.87 20.68
C VAL A 140 0.91 9.28 21.54
N GLU A 141 2.13 9.17 21.02
CA GLU A 141 3.34 9.64 21.72
C GLU A 141 3.33 11.16 21.94
N ALA A 142 2.84 11.94 20.97
CA ALA A 142 2.71 13.39 21.11
C ALA A 142 1.65 13.78 22.16
N MET A 143 0.47 13.17 22.13
CA MET A 143 -0.58 13.41 23.13
C MET A 143 -0.20 12.95 24.55
N GLY A 144 0.66 11.94 24.66
CA GLY A 144 1.19 11.48 25.95
C GLY A 144 2.20 12.45 26.59
N ARG A 145 2.81 13.34 25.80
CA ARG A 145 3.77 14.36 26.27
C ARG A 145 3.10 15.66 26.72
N ASP A 146 1.88 15.95 26.28
CA ASP A 146 1.10 17.14 26.69
C ASP A 146 0.40 16.97 28.06
N ARG A 147 0.61 15.82 28.73
CA ARG A 147 0.02 15.50 30.05
C ARG A 147 1.00 15.55 31.22
N SER A 148 2.23 16.07 31.02
CA SER A 148 3.25 16.23 32.08
C SER A 148 3.50 17.69 32.42
#